data_AF-A0A3L7ZIF1-F1
#
_entry.id   AF-A0A3L7ZIF1-F1
#
_cell.length_a   1.000
_cell.length_b   1.000
_cell.length_c   1.000
_cell.angle_alpha   90.00
_cell.angle_beta   90.00
_cell.angle_gamma   90.00
#
_symmetry.space_group_name_H-M   'P 1'
#
loop_
_entity.id
_entity.type
_entity.pdbx_description
1 polymer ?
#
loop_
_entity_poly.entity_id
_entity_poly.type
_entity_poly.pdbx_seq_one_letter_code
_entity_poly.pdbx_strand_id
1 'polypeptide(L)' 'MSLTGCSYAKRVKEVNEIYDEYAKTGLSNRAIWRKYIWPIYGISEKTFYNYINAAANPAVIAKQEALQLSLF' A
#
# COMPACT_ATOMS: atom_id res chain seq x y z
N MET A 1 -1.52 -22.78 -6.70
CA MET A 1 -2.08 -21.43 -6.99
C MET A 1 -0.97 -20.59 -7.62
N SER A 2 -1.06 -20.19 -8.89
CA SER A 2 -0.07 -19.26 -9.47
C SER A 2 -0.32 -17.86 -8.92
N LEU A 3 0.62 -17.31 -8.15
CA LEU A 3 0.57 -15.95 -7.56
C LEU A 3 0.70 -14.82 -8.60
N THR A 4 0.40 -15.10 -9.87
CA THR A 4 0.47 -14.19 -11.00
C THR A 4 -0.56 -13.07 -10.84
N GLY A 5 -0.10 -11.82 -10.70
CA GLY A 5 -0.97 -10.64 -10.67
C GLY A 5 -1.30 -10.07 -9.28
N CYS A 6 -0.64 -10.54 -8.21
CA CYS A 6 -0.82 -10.01 -6.86
C CYS A 6 0.23 -8.95 -6.45
N SER A 7 1.22 -8.66 -7.29
CA SER A 7 2.29 -7.68 -7.00
C SER A 7 1.75 -6.27 -6.71
N TYR A 8 0.71 -5.85 -7.43
CA TYR A 8 0.03 -4.58 -7.19
C TYR A 8 -0.67 -4.55 -5.83
N ALA A 9 -1.45 -5.58 -5.51
CA ALA A 9 -2.17 -5.69 -4.25
C ALA A 9 -1.22 -5.70 -3.04
N LYS A 10 -0.07 -6.38 -3.18
CA LYS A 10 1.01 -6.37 -2.19
C LYS A 10 1.59 -4.98 -1.97
N ARG A 11 1.97 -4.26 -3.04
CA ARG A 11 2.47 -2.88 -2.91
C ARG A 11 1.48 -1.93 -2.28
N VAL A 12 0.20 -2.03 -2.68
CA VAL A 12 -0.87 -1.21 -2.08
C VAL A 12 -0.96 -1.51 -0.58
N LYS A 13 -0.87 -2.77 -0.16
CA LYS A 13 -0.90 -3.14 1.25
C LYS A 13 0.27 -2.53 2.03
N GLU A 14 1.49 -2.77 1.56
CA GLU A 14 2.72 -2.29 2.25
C GLU A 14 2.74 -0.76 2.38
N VAL A 15 2.36 -0.03 1.32
CA VAL A 15 2.32 1.44 1.36
C VAL A 15 1.26 1.96 2.33
N ASN A 16 0.10 1.29 2.42
CA ASN A 16 -0.94 1.66 3.37
C ASN A 16 -0.56 1.34 4.81
N GLU A 17 0.14 0.23 5.07
CA GLU A 17 0.64 -0.08 6.41
C GLU A 17 1.62 1.00 6.91
N ILE A 18 2.56 1.41 6.05
CA ILE A 18 3.47 2.54 6.35
C ILE A 18 2.67 3.83 6.60
N TYR A 19 1.67 4.12 5.76
CA TYR A 19 0.83 5.29 5.94
C TYR A 19 0.08 5.28 7.27
N ASP A 20 -0.57 4.17 7.64
CA ASP A 20 -1.36 4.05 8.86
C ASP A 20 -0.51 4.14 10.14
N GLU A 21 0.74 3.66 10.10
CA GLU A 21 1.69 3.81 11.20
C GLU A 21 2.02 5.29 11.44
N TYR A 22 2.40 6.02 10.38
CA TYR A 22 2.83 7.41 10.50
C TYR A 22 1.68 8.42 10.55
N ALA A 23 0.50 8.10 10.03
CA ALA A 23 -0.68 8.97 10.11
C ALA A 23 -1.06 9.23 11.58
N LYS A 24 -0.88 8.24 12.46
CA LYS A 24 -1.13 8.37 13.91
C LYS A 24 -0.20 9.36 14.61
N THR A 25 0.95 9.66 14.01
CA THR A 25 1.94 10.61 14.56
C THR A 25 1.60 12.08 14.25
N GLY A 26 0.56 12.33 13.46
CA GLY A 26 0.15 13.69 13.06
C GLY A 26 1.00 14.31 11.96
N LEU A 27 1.85 13.53 11.28
CA LEU A 27 2.61 13.98 10.11
C LEU A 27 1.68 14.23 8.92
N SER A 28 2.00 15.24 8.10
CA SER A 28 1.26 15.49 6.87
C SER A 28 1.51 14.39 5.83
N ASN A 29 0.50 14.08 5.02
CA ASN A 29 0.58 13.05 3.98
C ASN A 29 1.80 13.23 3.05
N ARG A 30 2.13 14.48 2.72
CA ARG A 30 3.31 14.81 1.92
C ARG A 30 4.63 14.52 2.64
N ALA A 31 4.70 14.76 3.95
CA ALA A 31 5.86 14.45 4.76
C ALA A 31 6.05 12.93 4.90
N ILE A 32 4.96 12.19 5.11
CA ILE A 32 4.97 10.72 5.16
C ILE A 32 5.47 10.15 3.82
N TRP A 33 4.91 10.63 2.71
CA TRP A 33 5.34 10.22 1.37
C TRP A 33 6.83 10.49 1.15
N ARG A 34 7.30 11.71 1.41
CA ARG A 34 8.70 12.09 1.15
C ARG A 34 9.70 11.36 2.06
N LYS A 35 9.37 11.13 3.34
CA LYS A 35 10.30 10.55 4.32
C LYS A 35 10.33 9.03 4.29
N TYR A 36 9.19 8.37 4.09
CA TYR A 36 9.08 6.92 4.29
C TYR A 36 8.79 6.15 3.00
N ILE A 37 7.98 6.70 2.10
CA ILE A 37 7.48 5.94 0.94
C ILE A 37 8.35 6.16 -0.31
N TRP A 38 8.71 7.41 -0.59
CA TRP A 38 9.54 7.78 -1.73
C TRP A 38 10.91 7.09 -1.75
N PRO A 39 11.70 7.06 -0.65
CA PRO A 39 13.02 6.41 -0.68
C PRO A 39 12.98 4.89 -0.88
N ILE A 40 11.86 4.23 -0.55
CA ILE A 40 11.72 2.77 -0.67
C ILE A 40 11.17 2.39 -2.05
N TYR A 41 10.10 3.05 -2.49
CA TYR A 41 9.35 2.64 -3.68
C TYR A 41 9.56 3.52 -4.91
N GLY A 42 10.16 4.71 -4.75
CA GLY A 42 10.41 5.65 -5.86
C GLY A 42 9.14 6.13 -6.56
N ILE A 43 7.98 6.10 -5.89
CA ILE A 43 6.69 6.44 -6.49
C ILE A 43 6.39 7.94 -6.42
N SER A 44 5.63 8.43 -7.41
CA SER A 44 5.13 9.80 -7.40
C SER A 44 4.08 10.01 -6.31
N GLU A 45 3.89 11.26 -5.89
CA GLU A 45 2.85 11.64 -4.90
C GLU A 45 1.44 11.26 -5.40
N LYS A 46 1.17 11.40 -6.70
CA LYS A 46 -0.10 10.97 -7.31
C LYS A 46 -0.31 9.46 -7.15
N THR A 47 0.73 8.67 -7.39
CA THR A 47 0.69 7.21 -7.23
C THR A 47 0.43 6.82 -5.78
N PHE A 48 1.01 7.54 -4.82
CA PHE A 48 0.76 7.34 -3.41
C PHE A 48 -0.73 7.54 -3.05
N TYR A 49 -1.34 8.65 -3.46
CA TYR A 49 -2.78 8.85 -3.24
C TYR A 49 -3.65 7.80 -3.97
N ASN A 50 -3.23 7.37 -5.15
CA ASN A 50 -3.92 6.27 -5.85
C ASN A 50 -3.88 4.97 -5.05
N TYR A 51 -2.79 4.66 -4.36
CA TYR A 51 -2.68 3.47 -3.51
C TYR A 51 -3.54 3.57 -2.24
N ILE A 52 -3.60 4.74 -1.62
CA ILE A 52 -4.53 4.98 -0.49
C ILE A 52 -5.97 4.76 -0.93
N ASN A 53 -6.38 5.34 -2.06
CA ASN A 53 -7.73 5.15 -2.57
C ASN A 53 -8.00 3.71 -3.03
N ALA A 54 -6.99 3.04 -3.59
CA ALA A 54 -7.10 1.64 -4.01
C ALA A 54 -7.21 0.67 -2.82
N ALA A 55 -6.77 1.07 -1.63
CA ALA A 55 -6.92 0.29 -0.39
C ALA A 55 -8.39 -0.02 -0.10
N ALA A 56 -9.28 0.94 -0.36
CA ALA A 56 -10.71 0.81 -0.12
C ALA A 56 -11.45 0.02 -1.23
N ASN A 57 -10.76 -0.41 -2.28
CA ASN A 57 -11.38 -1.13 -3.38
C ASN A 57 -11.56 -2.63 -3.02
N PRO A 58 -12.78 -3.18 -3.05
CA PRO A 58 -13.05 -4.56 -2.68
C PRO A 58 -12.27 -5.58 -3.52
N ALA A 59 -11.97 -5.27 -4.79
CA ALA A 59 -11.18 -6.15 -5.65
C ALA A 59 -9.71 -6.25 -5.22
N VAL A 60 -9.17 -5.20 -4.59
CA VAL A 60 -7.80 -5.18 -4.07
C VAL A 60 -7.74 -5.93 -2.75
N ILE A 61 -8.74 -5.73 -1.88
CA ILE A 61 -8.87 -6.42 -0.59
C ILE A 61 -8.94 -7.94 -0.80
N ALA A 62 -9.81 -8.43 -1.70
CA ALA A 62 -9.93 -9.85 -1.99
C ALA A 62 -8.59 -10.48 -2.46
N LYS A 63 -7.77 -9.73 -3.20
CA LYS A 63 -6.43 -10.18 -3.61
C LYS A 63 -5.42 -10.14 -2.46
N GLN A 64 -5.55 -9.20 -1.52
CA GLN A 64 -4.73 -9.13 -0.32
C GLN A 64 -5.04 -10.29 0.64
N GLU A 65 -6.31 -10.66 0.79
CA GLU A 65 -6.74 -11.82 1.57
C GLU A 65 -6.23 -13.13 0.94
N ALA A 66 -6.34 -13.26 -0.38
CA ALA A 66 -5.78 -14.40 -1.10
C ALA A 66 -4.25 -14.53 -0.92
N LEU A 67 -3.54 -13.40 -0.83
CA LEU A 67 -2.10 -13.39 -0.50
C LEU A 67 -1.83 -13.88 0.93
N GLN A 68 -2.63 -13.45 1.91
CA GLN A 68 -2.47 -13.89 3.31
C GLN A 68 -2.73 -15.38 3.48
N LEU A 69 -3.75 -15.92 2.81
CA LEU A 69 -4.10 -17.34 2.86
C LEU A 69 -3.05 -18.25 2.20
N SER A 70 -2.22 -17.71 1.29
CA SER A 70 -1.15 -18.49 0.64
C SER A 70 0.11 -18.66 1.50
N LEU A 71 0.21 -17.98 2.63
CA LEU A 71 1.36 -18.02 3.54
C LEU A 71 1.20 -19.04 4.69
N PHE A 72 0.05 -19.72 4.76
CA PHE A 72 -0.26 -20.81 5.69
C PHE A 72 -0.44 -22.12 4.92
#